data_AF-A0A7S0I4A2-F1
#
_entry.id   AF-A0A7S0I4A2-F1
#
_cell.length_a   1.000
_cell.length_b   1.000
_cell.length_c   1.000
_cell.angle_alpha   90.00
_cell.angle_beta   90.00
_cell.angle_gamma   90.00
#
_symmetry.space_group_name_H-M   'P 1'
#
loop_
_entity.id
_entity.type
_entity.pdbx_description
1 polymer ?
#
loop_
_entity_poly.entity_id
_entity_poly.type
_entity_poly.pdbx_seq_one_letter_code
_entity_poly.pdbx_strand_id
1 'polypeptide(L)'
;TPEIAVLRDKQVKNLLATLRQLCTRSNSISKEPGNALTRFFFLSNLVPKHGETDDPLIPSNGGMDSCLHRELLKAGMDPSESESTCKQLSDAATEAAKAIWEARTQNRRRVESYIPEVVEKEMLNRQVQIIWRDTTLVINREHYLKIKKLYDEQGHDSQLFLVRLFCLLQRYESIGGAGYQAAIPSSAFRTLQENFSVAH
;
A
#
# COMPACT_ATOMS: atom_id res chain seq x y z
N THR A 1 5.01 12.64 1.47
CA THR A 1 4.07 13.69 1.92
C THR A 1 2.65 13.18 1.75
N PRO A 2 1.66 13.79 2.43
CA PRO A 2 0.25 13.43 2.30
C PRO A 2 -0.25 13.45 0.84
N GLU A 3 0.15 14.44 0.04
CA GLU A 3 -0.21 14.55 -1.38
C GLU A 3 0.23 13.30 -2.17
N ILE A 4 1.47 12.86 -1.97
CA ILE A 4 2.03 11.68 -2.63
C ILE A 4 1.39 10.40 -2.09
N ALA A 5 0.99 10.37 -0.82
CA ALA A 5 0.28 9.22 -0.24
C ALA A 5 -1.12 9.07 -0.85
N VAL A 6 -1.88 10.16 -0.97
CA VAL A 6 -3.21 10.18 -1.60
C VAL A 6 -3.14 9.89 -3.10
N LEU A 7 -2.15 10.47 -3.81
CA LEU A 7 -1.94 10.16 -5.23
C LEU A 7 -1.67 8.67 -5.44
N ARG A 8 -0.84 8.07 -4.58
CA ARG A 8 -0.54 6.64 -4.64
C ARG A 8 -1.78 5.78 -4.41
N ASP A 9 -2.60 6.11 -3.41
CA ASP A 9 -3.88 5.44 -3.17
C ASP A 9 -4.78 5.48 -4.41
N LYS A 10 -4.92 6.66 -5.02
CA LYS A 10 -5.66 6.82 -6.27
C LYS A 10 -5.12 5.94 -7.39
N GLN A 11 -3.80 5.87 -7.57
CA GLN A 11 -3.19 5.01 -8.57
C GLN A 11 -3.44 3.52 -8.28
N VAL A 12 -3.36 3.09 -7.02
CA VAL A 12 -3.68 1.70 -6.64
C VAL A 12 -5.14 1.37 -6.94
N LYS A 13 -6.08 2.26 -6.61
CA LYS A 13 -7.50 2.09 -6.94
C LYS A 13 -7.75 2.03 -8.44
N ASN A 14 -7.01 2.83 -9.23
CA ASN A 14 -7.07 2.75 -10.68
C ASN A 14 -6.58 1.39 -11.20
N LEU A 15 -5.45 0.88 -10.69
CA LEU A 15 -4.94 -0.45 -11.06
C LEU A 15 -5.94 -1.57 -10.73
N LEU A 16 -6.62 -1.45 -9.59
CA LEU A 16 -7.70 -2.38 -9.23
C LEU A 16 -8.88 -2.31 -10.20
N ALA A 17 -9.29 -1.10 -10.58
CA ALA A 17 -10.34 -0.91 -11.58
C ALA A 17 -9.92 -1.47 -12.95
N THR A 18 -8.67 -1.26 -13.36
CA THR A 18 -8.09 -1.83 -14.59
C THR A 18 -8.12 -3.35 -14.56
N LEU A 19 -7.64 -3.98 -13.48
CA LEU A 19 -7.66 -5.45 -13.35
C LEU A 19 -9.09 -5.99 -13.43
N ARG A 20 -10.05 -5.35 -12.75
CA ARG A 20 -11.47 -5.71 -12.81
C ARG A 20 -12.02 -5.59 -14.23
N GLN A 21 -11.72 -4.49 -14.91
CA GLN A 21 -12.17 -4.27 -16.28
C GLN A 21 -11.61 -5.33 -17.24
N LEU A 22 -10.32 -5.64 -17.13
CA LEU A 22 -9.68 -6.69 -17.93
C LEU A 22 -10.32 -8.07 -17.67
N CYS A 23 -10.61 -8.37 -16.40
CA CYS A 23 -11.30 -9.61 -16.03
C CYS A 23 -12.73 -9.68 -16.57
N THR A 24 -13.51 -8.61 -16.48
CA THR A 24 -14.90 -8.59 -16.97
C THR A 24 -15.04 -8.71 -18.48
N ARG A 25 -13.99 -8.37 -19.25
CA ARG A 25 -13.97 -8.53 -20.71
C ARG A 25 -13.74 -9.97 -21.14
N SER A 26 -13.15 -10.80 -20.28
CA SER A 26 -12.99 -12.22 -20.56
C SER A 26 -14.28 -12.95 -20.21
N ASN A 27 -14.91 -13.55 -21.22
CA ASN A 27 -16.12 -14.37 -21.04
C ASN A 27 -15.84 -15.67 -20.26
N SER A 28 -14.56 -15.98 -20.02
CA SER A 28 -14.10 -17.26 -19.47
C SER A 28 -13.90 -17.23 -17.96
N ILE A 29 -13.91 -16.04 -17.34
CA ILE A 29 -13.68 -15.92 -15.90
C ILE A 29 -14.99 -16.14 -15.14
N SER A 30 -15.01 -17.18 -14.31
CA SER A 30 -16.17 -17.52 -13.47
C SER A 30 -16.17 -16.81 -12.10
N LYS A 31 -15.02 -16.27 -11.67
CA LYS A 31 -14.83 -15.64 -10.35
C LYS A 31 -13.81 -14.51 -10.44
N GLU A 32 -14.07 -13.39 -9.75
CA GLU A 32 -13.07 -12.32 -9.59
C GLU A 32 -11.79 -12.94 -8.97
N PRO A 33 -10.60 -12.67 -9.52
CA PRO A 33 -9.35 -13.17 -8.97
C PRO A 33 -9.07 -12.44 -7.65
N GLY A 34 -9.70 -12.95 -6.59
CA GLY A 34 -9.69 -12.37 -5.26
C GLY A 34 -8.25 -12.14 -4.84
N ASN A 35 -7.96 -10.93 -4.35
CA ASN A 35 -6.67 -10.59 -3.78
C ASN A 35 -5.47 -10.63 -4.75
N ALA A 36 -5.67 -10.79 -6.06
CA ALA A 36 -4.60 -10.89 -7.05
C ALA A 36 -3.73 -9.63 -7.14
N LEU A 37 -4.33 -8.44 -7.05
CA LEU A 37 -3.59 -7.17 -7.08
C LEU A 37 -2.68 -6.99 -5.85
N THR A 38 -3.15 -7.34 -4.66
CA THR A 38 -2.33 -7.29 -3.44
C THR A 38 -1.16 -8.28 -3.52
N ARG A 39 -1.39 -9.47 -4.11
CA ARG A 39 -0.35 -10.48 -4.39
C ARG A 39 0.69 -9.94 -5.37
N PHE A 40 0.24 -9.33 -6.45
CA PHE A 40 1.08 -8.67 -7.44
C PHE A 40 1.98 -7.63 -6.75
N PHE A 41 1.41 -6.70 -5.97
CA PHE A 41 2.24 -5.75 -5.21
C PHE A 41 3.24 -6.43 -4.29
N PHE A 42 2.83 -7.46 -3.54
CA PHE A 42 3.75 -8.16 -2.63
C PHE A 42 4.91 -8.81 -3.36
N LEU A 43 4.63 -9.57 -4.43
CA LEU A 43 5.63 -10.33 -5.16
C LEU A 43 6.55 -9.44 -5.99
N SER A 44 6.02 -8.38 -6.59
CA SER A 44 6.87 -7.45 -7.34
C SER A 44 7.84 -6.68 -6.44
N ASN A 45 7.58 -6.60 -5.12
CA ASN A 45 8.52 -6.06 -4.14
C ASN A 45 9.62 -7.06 -3.71
N LEU A 46 9.58 -8.33 -4.16
CA LEU A 46 10.66 -9.30 -3.94
C LEU A 46 11.81 -9.13 -4.93
N VAL A 47 11.56 -8.46 -6.06
CA VAL A 47 12.60 -8.15 -7.04
C VAL A 47 13.36 -6.91 -6.57
N PRO A 48 14.70 -6.94 -6.53
CA PRO A 48 15.49 -5.78 -6.14
C PRO A 48 15.11 -4.54 -6.95
N LYS A 49 14.84 -3.44 -6.25
CA LYS A 49 14.61 -2.12 -6.85
C LYS A 49 15.94 -1.52 -7.27
N HIS A 50 16.03 -1.01 -8.49
CA HIS A 50 17.27 -0.62 -9.14
C HIS A 50 17.43 0.89 -9.35
N GLY A 51 16.52 1.74 -8.83
CA GLY A 51 16.72 3.19 -8.93
C GLY A 51 15.86 4.07 -8.03
N GLU A 52 16.17 5.37 -8.05
CA GLU A 52 15.40 6.42 -7.35
C GLU A 52 13.98 6.63 -7.92
N THR A 53 13.73 6.07 -9.10
CA THR A 53 12.43 6.08 -9.80
C THR A 53 11.43 5.08 -9.22
N ASP A 54 11.87 4.15 -8.38
CA ASP A 54 11.01 3.07 -7.91
C ASP A 54 10.07 3.54 -6.80
N ASP A 55 8.77 3.35 -7.01
CA ASP A 55 7.76 3.63 -5.99
C ASP A 55 7.83 2.57 -4.88
N PRO A 56 7.71 2.93 -3.59
CA PRO A 56 7.76 1.94 -2.52
C PRO A 56 6.60 0.94 -2.54
N LEU A 57 5.45 1.21 -3.20
CA LEU A 57 4.32 0.28 -3.33
C LEU A 57 4.22 -0.31 -4.73
N ILE A 58 4.08 0.56 -5.71
CA ILE A 58 3.64 0.20 -7.03
C ILE A 58 4.86 -0.29 -7.80
N PRO A 59 4.80 -1.50 -8.38
CA PRO A 59 5.91 -2.00 -9.16
C PRO A 59 6.10 -1.22 -10.46
N SER A 60 7.38 -0.99 -10.78
CA SER A 60 7.86 -0.34 -11.99
C SER A 60 8.53 -1.33 -12.96
N ASN A 61 8.60 -2.61 -12.60
CA ASN A 61 9.18 -3.64 -13.45
C ASN A 61 8.14 -4.14 -14.45
N GLY A 62 8.29 -3.77 -15.72
CA GLY A 62 7.44 -4.20 -16.84
C GLY A 62 7.50 -5.71 -17.18
N GLY A 63 7.94 -6.55 -16.24
CA GLY A 63 7.95 -8.00 -16.39
C GLY A 63 6.54 -8.58 -16.26
N MET A 64 6.32 -9.73 -16.91
CA MET A 64 5.11 -10.51 -16.71
C MET A 64 5.12 -11.14 -15.31
N ASP A 65 4.12 -10.83 -14.49
CA ASP A 65 3.97 -11.48 -13.18
C ASP A 65 3.42 -12.90 -13.35
N SER A 66 4.30 -13.89 -13.17
CA SER A 66 3.97 -15.31 -13.34
C SER A 66 2.91 -15.80 -12.35
N CYS A 67 2.76 -15.12 -11.20
CA CYS A 67 1.78 -15.48 -10.19
C CYS A 67 0.40 -14.95 -10.54
N LEU A 68 0.29 -13.72 -11.01
CA LEU A 68 -0.93 -13.14 -11.58
C LEU A 68 -1.41 -13.98 -12.75
N HIS A 69 -0.51 -14.34 -13.67
CA HIS A 69 -0.82 -15.21 -14.80
C HIS A 69 -1.47 -16.52 -14.35
N ARG A 70 -0.84 -17.20 -13.37
CA ARG A 70 -1.36 -18.44 -12.78
C ARG A 70 -2.72 -18.25 -12.09
N GLU A 71 -2.96 -17.13 -11.40
CA GLU A 71 -4.24 -16.87 -10.74
C GLU A 71 -5.35 -16.59 -11.76
N LEU A 72 -5.05 -15.86 -12.84
CA LEU A 72 -5.98 -15.64 -13.95
C LEU A 72 -6.33 -16.96 -14.66
N LEU A 73 -5.35 -17.83 -14.90
CA LEU A 73 -5.58 -19.18 -15.44
C LEU A 73 -6.49 -20.00 -14.53
N LYS A 74 -6.25 -20.00 -13.22
CA LYS A 74 -7.11 -20.69 -12.24
C LYS A 74 -8.54 -20.12 -12.20
N ALA A 75 -8.69 -18.84 -12.49
CA ALA A 75 -10.00 -18.18 -12.58
C ALA A 75 -10.76 -18.55 -13.87
N GLY A 76 -10.10 -19.22 -14.82
CA GLY A 76 -10.67 -19.69 -16.09
C GLY A 76 -10.24 -18.87 -17.30
N MET A 77 -9.36 -17.88 -17.15
CA MET A 77 -8.88 -17.08 -18.28
C MET A 77 -8.02 -17.92 -19.22
N ASP A 78 -8.16 -17.71 -20.53
CA ASP A 78 -7.31 -18.34 -21.54
C ASP A 78 -5.83 -17.94 -21.37
N PRO A 79 -4.84 -18.81 -21.66
CA PRO A 79 -3.44 -18.48 -21.53
C PRO A 79 -3.01 -17.20 -22.27
N SER A 80 -3.44 -17.01 -23.51
CA SER A 80 -3.07 -15.83 -24.31
C SER A 80 -3.71 -14.55 -23.76
N GLU A 81 -4.96 -14.63 -23.31
CA GLU A 81 -5.65 -13.53 -22.63
C GLU A 81 -4.99 -13.18 -21.30
N SER A 82 -4.52 -14.20 -20.57
CA SER A 82 -3.87 -14.05 -19.27
C SER A 82 -2.51 -13.38 -19.39
N GLU A 83 -1.69 -13.77 -20.37
CA GLU A 83 -0.43 -13.08 -20.68
C GLU A 83 -0.68 -11.61 -21.07
N SER A 84 -1.67 -11.37 -21.95
CA SER A 84 -2.06 -10.02 -22.36
C SER A 84 -2.54 -9.16 -21.19
N THR A 85 -3.34 -9.74 -20.29
CA THR A 85 -3.84 -9.06 -19.08
C THR A 85 -2.71 -8.73 -18.11
N CYS A 86 -1.78 -9.67 -17.89
CA CYS A 86 -0.61 -9.43 -17.05
C CYS A 86 0.25 -8.28 -17.59
N LYS A 87 0.51 -8.29 -18.90
CA LYS A 87 1.27 -7.22 -19.56
C LYS A 87 0.59 -5.87 -19.42
N GLN A 88 -0.72 -5.79 -19.71
CA GLN A 88 -1.47 -4.53 -19.59
C GLN A 88 -1.48 -4.00 -18.14
N LEU A 89 -1.58 -4.87 -17.14
CA LEU A 89 -1.51 -4.45 -15.74
C LEU A 89 -0.10 -3.98 -15.35
N SER A 90 0.96 -4.69 -15.78
CA SER A 90 2.35 -4.30 -15.54
C SER A 90 2.69 -2.95 -16.20
N ASP A 91 2.23 -2.72 -17.43
CA ASP A 91 2.39 -1.45 -18.15
C ASP A 91 1.66 -0.32 -17.39
N ALA A 92 0.43 -0.56 -16.96
CA ALA A 92 -0.34 0.41 -16.16
C ALA A 92 0.32 0.71 -14.81
N ALA A 93 0.91 -0.30 -14.15
CA ALA A 93 1.64 -0.13 -12.89
C ALA A 93 2.92 0.72 -13.09
N THR A 94 3.62 0.50 -14.19
CA THR A 94 4.82 1.27 -14.57
C THR A 94 4.48 2.74 -14.79
N GLU A 95 3.41 3.04 -15.54
CA GLU A 95 2.95 4.42 -15.75
C GLU A 95 2.46 5.07 -14.44
N ALA A 96 1.77 4.30 -13.59
CA ALA A 96 1.37 4.78 -12.27
C ALA A 96 2.56 5.14 -11.37
N ALA A 97 3.59 4.29 -11.34
CA ALA A 97 4.83 4.54 -10.59
C ALA A 97 5.55 5.80 -11.12
N LYS A 98 5.64 5.94 -12.45
CA LYS A 98 6.22 7.12 -13.11
C LYS A 98 5.47 8.40 -12.76
N ALA A 99 4.15 8.40 -12.81
CA ALA A 99 3.33 9.56 -12.45
C ALA A 99 3.55 10.00 -10.98
N ILE A 100 3.73 9.05 -10.06
CA ILE A 100 4.06 9.34 -8.66
C ILE A 100 5.46 9.95 -8.54
N TRP A 101 6.44 9.41 -9.27
CA TRP A 101 7.79 9.93 -9.28
C TRP A 101 7.87 11.36 -9.83
N GLU A 102 7.19 11.65 -10.94
CA GLU A 102 7.08 12.99 -11.52
C GLU A 102 6.45 13.98 -10.53
N ALA A 103 5.36 13.58 -9.86
CA ALA A 103 4.74 14.41 -8.82
C ALA A 103 5.70 14.67 -7.63
N ARG A 104 6.49 13.66 -7.24
CA ARG A 104 7.47 13.78 -6.15
C ARG A 104 8.60 14.75 -6.50
N THR A 105 9.12 14.68 -7.72
CA THR A 105 10.21 15.56 -8.19
C THR A 105 9.74 17.01 -8.36
N GLN A 106 8.51 17.22 -8.86
CA GLN A 106 7.90 18.55 -8.94
C GLN A 106 7.65 19.15 -7.54
N ASN A 107 7.18 18.35 -6.58
CA ASN A 107 6.95 18.82 -5.21
C ASN A 107 8.24 19.15 -4.45
N ARG A 108 9.32 18.39 -4.67
CA ARG A 108 10.64 18.68 -4.06
C ARG A 108 11.15 20.07 -4.43
N ARG A 109 10.88 20.56 -5.63
CA ARG A 109 11.32 21.90 -6.09
C ARG A 109 10.56 23.05 -5.43
N ARG A 110 9.44 22.78 -4.74
CA ARG A 110 8.54 23.83 -4.20
C ARG A 110 8.63 24.00 -2.69
N VAL A 111 9.27 23.09 -1.95
CA VAL A 111 9.04 22.96 -0.50
C VAL A 111 10.32 22.58 0.23
N GLU A 112 11.09 23.57 0.67
CA GLU A 112 12.13 23.34 1.70
C GLU A 112 11.63 23.63 3.12
N SER A 113 10.45 24.23 3.31
CA SER A 113 9.96 24.66 4.64
C SER A 113 8.46 24.48 4.93
N TYR A 114 7.67 23.95 3.99
CA TYR A 114 6.22 23.75 4.20
C TYR A 114 5.93 22.39 4.85
N ILE A 115 5.32 22.44 6.05
CA ILE A 115 4.74 21.27 6.73
C ILE A 115 3.23 21.27 6.42
N PRO A 116 2.70 20.22 5.77
CA PRO A 116 1.27 20.11 5.52
C PRO A 116 0.47 20.08 6.82
N GLU A 117 -0.61 20.86 6.87
CA GLU A 117 -1.53 20.86 8.00
C GLU A 117 -2.35 19.56 8.00
N VAL A 118 -2.11 18.70 9.00
CA VAL A 118 -2.86 17.48 9.25
C VAL A 118 -3.54 17.61 10.59
N VAL A 119 -4.85 17.38 10.63
CA VAL A 119 -5.69 17.56 11.81
C VAL A 119 -5.93 16.22 12.50
N GLU A 120 -5.81 16.23 13.82
CA GLU A 120 -6.22 15.13 14.69
C GLU A 120 -7.57 15.44 15.35
N LYS A 121 -8.47 14.45 15.38
CA LYS A 121 -9.75 14.56 16.09
C LYS A 121 -10.07 13.29 16.86
N GLU A 122 -10.21 13.40 18.18
CA GLU A 122 -10.64 12.29 19.03
C GLU A 122 -12.13 11.99 18.84
N MET A 123 -12.48 10.70 18.79
CA MET A 123 -13.86 10.21 18.71
C MET A 123 -14.27 9.50 19.99
N LEU A 124 -15.59 9.48 20.27
CA LEU A 124 -16.18 8.90 21.48
C LEU A 124 -15.92 7.38 21.65
N ASN A 125 -15.60 6.68 20.57
CA ASN A 125 -15.46 5.21 20.53
C ASN A 125 -14.00 4.74 20.66
N ARG A 126 -13.14 5.48 21.37
CA ARG A 126 -11.70 5.20 21.49
C ARG A 126 -11.00 5.12 20.12
N GLN A 127 -11.45 5.93 19.18
CA GLN A 127 -10.79 6.11 17.89
C GLN A 127 -10.27 7.53 17.74
N VAL A 128 -9.27 7.68 16.88
CA VAL A 128 -8.67 8.94 16.51
C VAL A 128 -8.77 9.09 15.00
N GLN A 129 -9.31 10.21 14.54
CA GLN A 129 -9.34 10.59 13.13
C GLN A 129 -8.10 11.41 12.80
N ILE A 130 -7.44 11.04 11.70
CA ILE A 130 -6.33 11.78 11.11
C ILE A 130 -6.81 12.29 9.75
N ILE A 131 -6.89 13.61 9.61
CA ILE A 131 -7.56 14.29 8.52
C ILE A 131 -6.56 15.13 7.75
N TRP A 132 -6.52 14.97 6.43
CA TRP A 132 -5.78 15.84 5.53
C TRP A 132 -6.64 16.13 4.31
N ARG A 133 -6.99 17.41 4.12
CA ARG A 133 -7.97 17.87 3.11
C ARG A 133 -9.30 17.09 3.20
N ASP A 134 -9.69 16.42 2.13
CA ASP A 134 -10.89 15.61 1.98
C ASP A 134 -10.70 14.15 2.42
N THR A 135 -9.49 13.76 2.79
CA THR A 135 -9.18 12.38 3.20
C THR A 135 -9.16 12.24 4.71
N THR A 136 -9.98 11.31 5.22
CA THR A 136 -10.07 10.99 6.65
C THR A 136 -9.69 9.54 6.88
N LEU A 137 -8.74 9.31 7.79
CA LEU A 137 -8.28 7.99 8.20
C LEU A 137 -8.57 7.79 9.69
N VAL A 138 -8.82 6.55 10.10
CA VAL A 138 -9.20 6.21 11.46
C VAL A 138 -8.23 5.20 12.05
N ILE A 139 -7.79 5.43 13.28
CA ILE A 139 -6.96 4.51 14.05
C ILE A 139 -7.52 4.34 15.45
N ASN A 140 -7.40 3.13 16.02
CA ASN A 140 -7.73 2.90 17.42
C ASN A 140 -6.78 3.70 18.33
N ARG A 141 -7.31 4.30 19.41
CA ARG A 141 -6.55 5.10 20.37
C ARG A 141 -5.32 4.39 20.93
N GLU A 142 -5.41 3.10 21.25
CA GLU A 142 -4.29 2.32 21.77
C GLU A 142 -3.16 2.19 20.74
N HIS A 143 -3.50 1.94 19.47
CA HIS A 143 -2.52 1.91 18.39
C HIS A 143 -1.93 3.29 18.11
N TYR A 144 -2.75 4.35 18.14
CA TYR A 144 -2.27 5.73 18.02
C TYR A 144 -1.21 6.05 19.09
N LEU A 145 -1.54 5.78 20.37
CA LEU A 145 -0.64 6.02 21.49
C LEU A 145 0.65 5.20 21.38
N LYS A 146 0.55 3.93 20.96
CA LYS A 146 1.72 3.07 20.72
C LYS A 146 2.63 3.65 19.63
N ILE A 147 2.07 4.06 18.49
CA ILE A 147 2.86 4.62 17.38
C ILE A 147 3.48 5.96 17.80
N LYS A 148 2.74 6.80 18.52
CA LYS A 148 3.26 8.06 19.05
C LYS A 148 4.45 7.82 19.98
N LYS A 149 4.32 6.89 20.93
CA LYS A 149 5.40 6.52 21.84
C LYS A 149 6.66 6.05 21.07
N LEU A 150 6.50 5.13 20.12
CA LEU A 150 7.60 4.64 19.29
C LEU A 150 8.26 5.76 18.47
N TYR A 151 7.47 6.72 17.99
CA TYR A 151 7.96 7.86 17.23
C TYR A 151 8.78 8.82 18.10
N ASP A 152 8.28 9.12 19.31
CA ASP A 152 8.95 10.00 20.27
C ASP A 152 10.27 9.36 20.76
N GLU A 153 10.30 8.04 21.01
CA GLU A 153 11.48 7.29 21.46
C GLU A 153 12.63 7.30 20.43
N GLN A 154 12.32 7.44 19.14
CA GLN A 154 13.32 7.51 18.05
C GLN A 154 13.87 8.93 17.84
N GLY A 155 13.47 9.91 18.66
CA GLY A 155 13.97 11.29 18.59
C GLY A 155 13.60 12.01 17.29
N HIS A 156 12.49 11.62 16.65
CA HIS A 156 12.02 12.26 15.44
C HIS A 156 11.33 13.60 15.73
N ASP A 157 11.31 14.49 14.72
CA ASP A 157 10.61 15.78 14.81
C ASP A 157 9.11 15.58 15.08
N SER A 158 8.66 16.04 16.25
CA SER A 158 7.28 15.94 16.69
C SER A 158 6.30 16.71 15.79
N GLN A 159 6.74 17.76 15.11
CA GLN A 159 5.89 18.54 14.19
C GLN A 159 5.49 17.71 12.96
N LEU A 160 6.31 16.70 12.61
CA LEU A 160 6.05 15.81 11.48
C LEU A 160 5.26 14.56 11.86
N PHE A 161 4.93 14.36 13.14
CA PHE A 161 4.28 13.14 13.61
C PHE A 161 2.96 12.88 12.87
N LEU A 162 2.02 13.83 12.88
CA LEU A 162 0.71 13.67 12.23
C LEU A 162 0.83 13.49 10.70
N VAL A 163 1.77 14.22 10.09
CA VAL A 163 2.06 14.11 8.65
C VAL A 163 2.53 12.70 8.29
N ARG A 164 3.46 12.14 9.06
CA ARG A 164 4.00 10.80 8.84
C ARG A 164 2.98 9.71 9.21
N LEU A 165 2.22 9.90 10.29
CA LEU A 165 1.13 9.01 10.67
C LEU A 165 0.06 8.94 9.58
N PHE A 166 -0.36 10.09 9.02
CA PHE A 166 -1.28 10.12 7.88
C PHE A 166 -0.72 9.32 6.70
N CYS A 167 0.55 9.56 6.32
CA CYS A 167 1.19 8.83 5.22
C CYS A 167 1.26 7.32 5.49
N LEU A 168 1.55 6.92 6.73
CA LEU A 168 1.59 5.52 7.16
C LEU A 168 0.23 4.86 7.03
N LEU A 169 -0.81 5.48 7.60
CA LEU A 169 -2.18 4.96 7.54
C LEU A 169 -2.67 4.87 6.08
N GLN A 170 -2.47 5.93 5.30
CA GLN A 170 -2.87 5.96 3.89
C GLN A 170 -2.18 4.85 3.09
N ARG A 171 -0.92 4.56 3.42
CA ARG A 171 -0.14 3.51 2.78
C ARG A 171 -0.75 2.12 3.05
N TYR A 172 -1.13 1.83 4.29
CA TYR A 172 -1.78 0.56 4.62
C TYR A 172 -3.20 0.47 4.04
N GLU A 173 -3.93 1.58 4.01
CA GLU A 173 -5.26 1.67 3.37
C GLU A 173 -5.17 1.34 1.87
N SER A 174 -4.14 1.86 1.18
CA SER A 174 -3.94 1.64 -0.26
C SER A 174 -3.76 0.14 -0.61
N ILE A 175 -3.07 -0.63 0.24
CA ILE A 175 -2.75 -2.04 -0.05
C ILE A 175 -3.98 -2.94 0.07
N GLY A 176 -4.92 -2.57 0.96
CA GLY A 176 -5.96 -3.47 1.44
C GLY A 176 -5.39 -4.57 2.33
N GLY A 177 -6.13 -4.98 3.37
CA GLY A 177 -5.59 -5.84 4.43
C GLY A 177 -6.28 -7.17 4.67
N ALA A 178 -7.47 -7.39 4.10
CA ALA A 178 -8.26 -8.57 4.43
C ALA A 178 -7.70 -9.84 3.76
N GLY A 179 -7.34 -10.84 4.57
CA GLY A 179 -7.11 -12.22 4.11
C GLY A 179 -5.68 -12.58 3.65
N TYR A 180 -4.67 -11.74 3.88
CA TYR A 180 -3.26 -12.08 3.57
C TYR A 180 -2.40 -12.46 4.75
N GLN A 181 -2.72 -11.91 5.91
CA GLN A 181 -1.87 -11.99 7.09
C GLN A 181 -2.75 -12.13 8.32
N ALA A 182 -2.25 -12.91 9.27
CA ALA A 182 -2.86 -13.10 10.57
C ALA A 182 -1.84 -12.67 11.63
N ALA A 183 -2.29 -11.88 12.59
CA ALA A 183 -1.50 -11.62 13.78
C ALA A 183 -1.52 -12.87 14.67
N ILE A 184 -0.36 -13.28 15.16
CA ILE A 184 -0.29 -14.28 16.23
C ILE A 184 -0.67 -13.62 17.56
N PRO A 185 -1.28 -14.37 18.50
CA PRO A 185 -1.67 -13.83 19.79
C PRO A 185 -0.46 -13.45 20.64
N SER A 186 -0.63 -12.49 21.57
CA SER A 186 0.44 -12.05 22.47
C SER A 186 1.01 -13.15 23.35
N SER A 187 0.24 -14.22 23.65
CA SER A 187 0.74 -15.40 24.36
C SER A 187 1.78 -16.19 23.55
N ALA A 188 1.60 -16.29 22.23
CA ALA A 188 2.56 -16.94 21.34
C ALA A 188 3.88 -16.14 21.31
N PHE A 189 3.80 -14.81 21.18
CA PHE A 189 4.98 -13.94 21.26
C PHE A 189 5.76 -14.11 22.57
N ARG A 190 5.07 -14.14 23.72
CA ARG A 190 5.72 -14.37 25.03
C ARG A 190 6.43 -15.71 25.09
N THR A 191 5.78 -16.77 24.62
CA THR A 191 6.37 -18.11 24.57
C THR A 191 7.64 -18.14 23.71
N LEU A 192 7.62 -17.47 22.54
CA LEU A 192 8.78 -17.35 21.66
C LEU A 192 9.93 -16.58 22.32
N GLN A 193 9.62 -15.52 23.06
CA GLN A 193 10.64 -14.72 23.75
C GLN A 193 11.26 -15.51 24.92
N GLU A 194 10.44 -16.16 25.75
CA GLU A 194 10.88 -16.88 26.95
C GLU A 194 11.67 -18.16 26.61
N ASN A 195 11.19 -18.95 25.65
CA ASN A 195 11.76 -20.27 25.37
C ASN A 195 12.78 -20.29 24.23
N PHE A 196 12.74 -19.28 23.35
CA PHE A 196 13.60 -19.25 22.15
C PHE A 196 14.38 -17.94 22.01
N SER A 197 14.29 -17.03 22.98
CA SER A 197 15.01 -15.74 22.98
C SER A 197 14.76 -14.89 21.72
N VAL A 198 13.59 -15.04 21.11
CA VAL A 198 13.20 -14.25 19.94
C VAL A 198 13.01 -12.80 20.35
N ALA A 199 13.74 -11.89 19.70
CA ALA A 199 13.68 -10.45 19.94
C ALA A 199 13.18 -9.64 18.73
N HIS A 200 13.12 -10.25 17.54
CA HIS A 200 12.75 -9.64 16.27
C HIS A 200 11.95 -10.61 15.40
#